data_AF-A0A661JMS7-F1
#
_entry.id   AF-A0A661JMS7-F1
#
_cell.length_a   1.000
_cell.length_b   1.000
_cell.length_c   1.000
_cell.angle_alpha   90.00
_cell.angle_beta   90.00
_cell.angle_gamma   90.00
#
_symmetry.space_group_name_H-M   'P 1'
#
loop_
_entity.id
_entity.type
_entity.pdbx_description
1 polymer ?
#
loop_
_entity_poly.entity_id
_entity_poly.type
_entity_poly.pdbx_seq_one_letter_code
_entity_poly.pdbx_strand_id
1 'polypeptide(L)'
;MERYLQATPFIDSDDPSIRQKAQELTKGVEDPIARAKEIFYFVRDRIKYNVYTPKASPHDFRASTTLARGEGYCVQKAILLTALCRAAGIPARLRFAIIRNHLMPPKLYEIMKSDIFPWHGYAEIFLNGRWVKATPAFDLEMCQKQGIIPVEFDGLNDAKFH
;
A
#
# COMPACT_ATOMS: atom_id res chain seq x y z
N MET A 1 15.04 -10.76 10.48
CA MET A 1 13.78 -10.79 9.70
C MET A 1 12.54 -10.71 10.58
N GLU A 2 12.53 -11.33 11.76
CA GLU A 2 11.38 -11.34 12.71
C GLU A 2 10.77 -9.96 13.00
N ARG A 3 11.57 -8.91 13.19
CA ARG A 3 11.07 -7.54 13.39
C ARG A 3 10.08 -7.09 12.30
N TYR A 4 10.28 -7.54 11.06
CA TYR A 4 9.44 -7.18 9.92
C TYR A 4 8.19 -8.06 9.79
N LEU A 5 7.91 -8.91 10.78
CA LEU A 5 6.66 -9.64 10.97
C LEU A 5 5.87 -9.11 12.18
N GLN A 6 6.51 -8.38 13.08
CA GLN A 6 5.88 -7.87 14.31
C GLN A 6 4.94 -6.71 14.02
N ALA A 7 3.88 -6.61 14.82
CA ALA A 7 2.96 -5.48 14.80
C ALA A 7 3.62 -4.20 15.36
N THR A 8 3.05 -3.06 15.00
CA THR A 8 3.41 -1.73 15.51
C THR A 8 2.12 -0.91 15.67
N PRO A 9 2.15 0.29 16.31
CA PRO A 9 0.94 1.09 16.50
C PRO A 9 0.15 1.40 15.22
N PHE A 10 0.82 1.53 14.06
CA PHE A 10 0.20 1.82 12.76
C PHE A 10 0.08 0.58 11.85
N ILE A 11 1.09 -0.30 11.88
CA ILE A 11 1.09 -1.58 11.17
C ILE A 11 0.61 -2.62 12.17
N ASP A 12 -0.67 -2.55 12.53
CA ASP A 12 -1.35 -3.40 13.50
C ASP A 12 -1.71 -4.75 12.88
N SER A 13 -0.69 -5.50 12.45
CA SER A 13 -0.83 -6.81 11.79
C SER A 13 -1.36 -7.92 12.70
N ASP A 14 -1.44 -7.66 13.99
CA ASP A 14 -2.06 -8.52 15.00
C ASP A 14 -3.56 -8.25 15.19
N ASP A 15 -4.09 -7.16 14.64
CA ASP A 15 -5.51 -6.84 14.69
C ASP A 15 -6.34 -7.98 14.03
N PRO A 16 -7.44 -8.43 14.67
CA PRO A 16 -8.26 -9.52 14.14
C PRO A 16 -8.76 -9.29 12.71
N SER A 17 -9.13 -8.05 12.36
CA SER A 17 -9.62 -7.72 11.02
C SER A 17 -8.53 -7.86 9.96
N ILE A 18 -7.29 -7.50 10.30
CA ILE A 18 -6.13 -7.63 9.41
C ILE A 18 -5.76 -9.10 9.24
N ARG A 19 -5.71 -9.87 10.33
CA ARG A 19 -5.44 -11.32 10.28
C ARG A 19 -6.49 -12.07 9.45
N GLN A 20 -7.77 -11.79 9.69
CA GLN A 20 -8.86 -12.41 8.95
C GLN A 20 -8.77 -12.07 7.46
N LYS A 21 -8.55 -10.81 7.12
CA LYS A 21 -8.42 -10.41 5.71
C LYS A 21 -7.18 -11.02 5.05
N ALA A 22 -6.04 -11.04 5.72
CA ALA A 22 -4.83 -11.68 5.20
C ALA A 22 -5.04 -13.18 4.94
N GLN A 23 -5.71 -13.88 5.86
CA GLN A 23 -6.05 -15.30 5.70
C GLN A 23 -7.02 -15.53 4.55
N GLU A 24 -8.04 -14.67 4.39
CA GLU A 24 -8.99 -14.74 3.27
C GLU A 24 -8.27 -14.58 1.92
N LEU A 25 -7.41 -13.57 1.80
CA LEU A 25 -6.68 -13.28 0.55
C LEU A 25 -5.66 -14.35 0.18
N THR A 26 -5.13 -15.08 1.17
CA THR A 26 -4.06 -16.07 0.96
C THR A 26 -4.52 -17.50 1.09
N LYS A 27 -5.84 -17.73 1.21
CA LYS A 27 -6.42 -19.06 1.40
C LYS A 27 -6.10 -19.96 0.21
N GLY A 28 -5.42 -21.08 0.47
CA GLY A 28 -5.04 -22.05 -0.56
C GLY A 28 -3.87 -21.61 -1.45
N VAL A 29 -3.19 -20.50 -1.13
CA VAL A 29 -2.04 -19.99 -1.87
C VAL A 29 -0.76 -20.30 -1.08
N GLU A 30 0.01 -21.29 -1.52
CA GLU A 30 1.21 -21.73 -0.80
C GLU A 30 2.42 -20.82 -1.08
N ASP A 31 2.60 -20.44 -2.34
CA ASP A 31 3.73 -19.62 -2.78
C ASP A 31 3.69 -18.21 -2.15
N PRO A 32 4.74 -17.78 -1.42
CA PRO A 32 4.83 -16.44 -0.85
C PRO A 32 4.70 -15.31 -1.89
N ILE A 33 5.19 -15.51 -3.12
CA ILE A 33 5.07 -14.51 -4.18
C ILE A 33 3.60 -14.37 -4.60
N ALA A 34 2.92 -15.49 -4.88
CA ALA A 34 1.50 -15.48 -5.20
C ALA A 34 0.68 -14.83 -4.06
N ARG A 35 0.96 -15.15 -2.80
CA ARG A 35 0.31 -14.50 -1.64
C ARG A 35 0.53 -12.99 -1.62
N ALA A 36 1.76 -12.53 -1.84
CA ALA A 36 2.07 -11.12 -1.88
C ALA A 36 1.35 -10.40 -3.03
N LYS A 37 1.18 -11.07 -4.18
CA LYS A 37 0.40 -10.54 -5.32
C LYS A 37 -1.07 -10.38 -4.98
N GLU A 38 -1.73 -11.39 -4.41
CA GLU A 38 -3.13 -11.29 -3.99
C GLU A 38 -3.35 -10.13 -3.03
N ILE A 39 -2.46 -9.98 -2.04
CA ILE A 39 -2.51 -8.87 -1.09
C ILE A 39 -2.28 -7.53 -1.79
N PHE A 40 -1.30 -7.44 -2.69
CA PHE A 40 -1.01 -6.22 -3.43
C PHE A 40 -2.22 -5.76 -4.26
N TYR A 41 -2.80 -6.65 -5.07
CA TYR A 41 -3.93 -6.30 -5.93
C TYR A 41 -5.19 -6.00 -5.12
N PHE A 42 -5.41 -6.68 -3.99
CA PHE A 42 -6.46 -6.28 -3.05
C PHE A 42 -6.27 -4.83 -2.58
N VAL A 43 -5.09 -4.46 -2.08
CA VAL A 43 -4.86 -3.10 -1.59
C VAL A 43 -4.88 -2.08 -2.74
N ARG A 44 -4.34 -2.43 -3.91
CA ARG A 44 -4.36 -1.55 -5.08
C ARG A 44 -5.80 -1.25 -5.51
N ASP A 45 -6.61 -2.28 -5.74
CA ASP A 45 -7.86 -2.15 -6.49
C ASP A 45 -9.12 -2.16 -5.61
N ARG A 46 -9.06 -2.71 -4.40
CA ARG A 46 -10.22 -2.80 -3.49
C ARG A 46 -10.24 -1.71 -2.43
N ILE A 47 -9.11 -1.04 -2.21
CA ILE A 47 -9.01 0.13 -1.33
C ILE A 47 -8.94 1.36 -2.22
N LYS A 48 -10.01 2.16 -2.30
CA LYS A 48 -10.07 3.29 -3.22
C LYS A 48 -9.02 4.36 -2.90
N TYR A 49 -8.38 4.91 -3.91
CA TYR A 49 -7.48 6.04 -3.71
C TYR A 49 -8.28 7.32 -3.42
N ASN A 50 -8.06 7.90 -2.24
CA ASN A 50 -8.71 9.14 -1.85
C ASN A 50 -7.74 10.02 -1.03
N VAL A 51 -7.37 11.19 -1.57
CA VAL A 51 -6.46 12.16 -0.92
C VAL A 51 -7.12 12.95 0.22
N TYR A 52 -8.45 12.93 0.27
CA TYR A 52 -9.26 13.67 1.24
C TYR A 52 -9.57 12.85 2.49
N THR A 53 -9.04 11.62 2.62
CA THR A 53 -9.25 10.83 3.82
C THR A 53 -8.73 11.52 5.09
N PRO A 54 -9.34 11.23 6.26
CA PRO A 54 -8.87 11.72 7.54
C PRO A 54 -7.40 11.40 7.78
N LYS A 55 -6.68 12.36 8.37
CA LYS A 55 -5.25 12.31 8.70
C LYS A 55 -4.92 13.19 9.90
N ALA A 56 -5.90 13.39 10.78
CA ALA A 56 -5.80 14.32 11.91
C ALA A 56 -5.27 13.64 13.18
N SER A 57 -5.31 12.31 13.23
CA SER A 57 -4.89 11.54 14.40
C SER A 57 -4.05 10.31 14.01
N PRO A 58 -3.22 9.78 14.93
CA PRO A 58 -2.53 8.51 14.71
C PRO A 58 -3.47 7.34 14.36
N HIS A 59 -4.70 7.35 14.87
CA HIS A 59 -5.71 6.35 14.56
C HIS A 59 -6.03 6.29 13.06
N ASP A 60 -6.05 7.44 12.37
CA ASP A 60 -6.36 7.51 10.94
C ASP A 60 -5.34 6.80 10.04
N PHE A 61 -4.17 6.47 10.59
CA PHE A 61 -3.07 5.79 9.88
C PHE A 61 -2.99 4.30 10.18
N ARG A 62 -3.81 3.76 11.08
CA ARG A 62 -3.81 2.32 11.36
C ARG A 62 -4.24 1.53 10.12
N ALA A 63 -3.64 0.35 9.93
CA ALA A 63 -4.01 -0.53 8.84
C ALA A 63 -5.46 -1.00 9.02
N SER A 64 -5.86 -1.38 10.24
CA SER A 64 -7.24 -1.78 10.55
C SER A 64 -8.24 -0.67 10.20
N THR A 65 -7.95 0.59 10.55
CA THR A 65 -8.79 1.74 10.20
C THR A 65 -8.88 1.97 8.70
N THR A 66 -7.77 1.83 7.97
CA THR A 66 -7.76 1.94 6.50
C THR A 66 -8.57 0.82 5.85
N LEU A 67 -8.44 -0.41 6.35
CA LEU A 67 -9.20 -1.57 5.88
C LEU A 67 -10.70 -1.36 6.10
N ALA A 68 -11.11 -0.93 7.30
CA ALA A 68 -12.51 -0.68 7.64
C ALA A 68 -13.12 0.45 6.80
N ARG A 69 -12.34 1.50 6.50
CA ARG A 69 -12.78 2.63 5.67
C ARG A 69 -12.94 2.24 4.19
N GLY A 70 -12.13 1.31 3.69
CA GLY A 70 -12.13 0.90 2.28
C GLY A 70 -11.54 1.94 1.31
N GLU A 71 -10.92 2.99 1.84
CA GLU A 71 -10.26 4.03 1.06
C GLU A 71 -9.07 4.64 1.83
N GLY A 72 -8.11 5.16 1.08
CA GLY A 72 -6.92 5.80 1.64
C GLY A 72 -6.04 6.42 0.56
N TYR A 73 -5.14 7.31 0.98
CA TYR A 73 -4.08 7.80 0.10
C TYR A 73 -2.82 6.92 0.20
N CYS A 74 -1.75 7.30 -0.52
CA CYS A 74 -0.56 6.45 -0.68
C CYS A 74 0.02 5.91 0.64
N VAL A 75 0.08 6.73 1.69
CA VAL A 75 0.65 6.30 2.98
C VAL A 75 -0.25 5.28 3.69
N GLN A 76 -1.55 5.56 3.80
CA GLN A 76 -2.52 4.64 4.41
C GLN A 76 -2.56 3.30 3.68
N LYS A 77 -2.58 3.33 2.34
CA LYS A 77 -2.55 2.12 1.51
C LYS A 77 -1.23 1.34 1.67
N ALA A 78 -0.09 2.02 1.76
CA ALA A 78 1.20 1.36 2.01
C ALA A 78 1.29 0.74 3.41
N ILE A 79 0.71 1.39 4.43
CA ILE A 79 0.60 0.83 5.79
C ILE A 79 -0.25 -0.44 5.77
N LEU A 80 -1.42 -0.39 5.12
CA LEU A 80 -2.31 -1.55 5.01
C LEU A 80 -1.65 -2.72 4.26
N LEU A 81 -0.99 -2.46 3.13
CA LEU A 81 -0.21 -3.47 2.40
C LEU A 81 0.84 -4.12 3.32
N THR A 82 1.58 -3.30 4.06
CA THR A 82 2.61 -3.80 4.99
C THR A 82 1.98 -4.68 6.07
N ALA A 83 0.85 -4.28 6.65
CA ALA A 83 0.19 -5.03 7.73
C ALA A 83 -0.38 -6.37 7.24
N LEU A 84 -1.01 -6.40 6.08
CA LEU A 84 -1.55 -7.63 5.49
C LEU A 84 -0.41 -8.61 5.12
N CYS A 85 0.69 -8.13 4.55
CA CYS A 85 1.86 -8.98 4.30
C CYS A 85 2.39 -9.60 5.59
N ARG A 86 2.55 -8.81 6.66
CA ARG A 86 3.01 -9.30 7.96
C ARG A 86 2.07 -10.35 8.55
N ALA A 87 0.76 -10.10 8.49
CA ALA A 87 -0.26 -11.05 8.95
C ALA A 87 -0.27 -12.35 8.13
N ALA A 88 0.12 -12.30 6.86
CA ALA A 88 0.32 -13.48 6.00
C ALA A 88 1.67 -14.19 6.18
N GLY A 89 2.48 -13.76 7.16
CA GLY A 89 3.81 -14.33 7.43
C GLY A 89 4.90 -13.86 6.47
N ILE A 90 4.66 -12.79 5.71
CA ILE A 90 5.60 -12.25 4.73
C ILE A 90 6.27 -10.99 5.34
N PRO A 91 7.60 -10.99 5.54
CA PRO A 91 8.27 -9.84 6.11
C PRO A 91 8.11 -8.60 5.21
N ALA A 92 7.63 -7.50 5.79
CA ALA A 92 7.37 -6.26 5.06
C ALA A 92 7.71 -5.02 5.89
N ARG A 93 8.06 -3.93 5.22
CA ARG A 93 8.33 -2.62 5.86
C ARG A 93 7.81 -1.44 5.05
N LEU A 94 7.26 -0.46 5.76
CA LEU A 94 6.89 0.83 5.19
C LEU A 94 8.14 1.65 4.86
N ARG A 95 8.13 2.32 3.70
CA ARG A 95 9.12 3.30 3.30
C ARG A 95 8.43 4.53 2.71
N PHE A 96 9.17 5.63 2.69
CA PHE A 96 8.75 6.88 2.06
C PHE A 96 9.72 7.24 0.95
N ALA A 97 9.20 7.83 -0.12
CA ALA A 97 9.96 8.45 -1.20
C ALA A 97 9.45 9.87 -1.43
N ILE A 98 10.34 10.70 -1.95
CA ILE A 98 9.99 11.99 -2.54
C ILE A 98 9.71 11.70 -4.02
N ILE A 99 8.49 12.00 -4.49
CA ILE A 99 8.14 11.89 -5.91
C ILE A 99 7.88 13.28 -6.47
N ARG A 100 8.25 13.49 -7.74
CA ARG A 100 7.92 14.70 -8.50
C ARG A 100 6.84 14.34 -9.50
N ASN A 101 5.67 14.94 -9.40
CA ASN A 101 4.54 14.65 -10.28
C ASN A 101 4.37 15.78 -11.29
N HIS A 102 4.92 15.57 -12.49
CA HIS A 102 4.81 16.50 -13.60
C HIS A 102 3.42 16.54 -14.25
N LEU A 103 2.51 15.64 -13.87
CA LEU A 103 1.15 15.49 -14.42
C LEU A 103 0.06 15.96 -13.44
N MET A 104 0.41 16.80 -12.46
CA MET A 104 -0.58 17.34 -11.53
C MET A 104 -1.64 18.20 -12.23
N PRO A 105 -2.94 18.00 -11.92
CA PRO A 105 -3.96 18.94 -12.35
C PRO A 105 -3.64 20.37 -11.85
N PRO A 106 -3.82 21.41 -12.67
CA PRO A 106 -3.48 22.78 -12.30
C PRO A 106 -4.10 23.24 -10.98
N LYS A 107 -5.36 22.87 -10.72
CA LYS A 107 -6.05 23.16 -9.45
C LYS A 107 -5.34 22.58 -8.23
N LEU A 108 -4.76 21.38 -8.35
CA LEU A 108 -4.03 20.76 -7.24
C LEU A 108 -2.66 21.41 -7.05
N TYR A 109 -1.99 21.79 -8.15
CA TYR A 109 -0.73 22.54 -8.08
C TYR A 109 -0.93 23.92 -7.45
N GLU A 110 -2.03 24.62 -7.76
CA GLU A 110 -2.32 25.92 -7.15
C GLU A 110 -2.54 25.86 -5.65
N ILE A 111 -3.09 24.75 -5.14
CA ILE A 111 -3.26 24.49 -3.70
C ILE A 111 -1.94 24.11 -3.05
N MET A 112 -1.18 23.21 -3.67
CA MET A 112 0.04 22.64 -3.08
C MET A 112 1.30 23.50 -3.28
N LYS A 113 1.28 24.41 -4.26
CA LYS A 113 2.42 25.26 -4.70
C LYS A 113 3.72 24.47 -4.96
N SER A 114 3.61 23.18 -5.26
CA SER A 114 4.73 22.26 -5.43
C SER A 114 4.30 21.09 -6.31
N ASP A 115 5.16 20.68 -7.24
CA ASP A 115 5.07 19.42 -7.97
C ASP A 115 5.78 18.26 -7.24
N ILE A 116 6.45 18.59 -6.12
CA ILE A 116 7.12 17.64 -5.24
C ILE A 116 6.12 17.17 -4.18
N PHE A 117 5.89 15.86 -4.13
CA PHE A 117 5.20 15.17 -3.05
C PHE A 117 6.25 14.52 -2.15
N PRO A 118 6.60 15.14 -1.01
CA PRO A 118 7.71 14.69 -0.16
C PRO A 118 7.44 13.38 0.57
N TRP A 119 6.19 12.93 0.65
CA TRP A 119 5.77 11.79 1.47
C TRP A 119 4.96 10.78 0.67
N HIS A 120 5.57 10.16 -0.33
CA HIS A 120 4.97 9.02 -1.02
C HIS A 120 5.24 7.71 -0.28
N GLY A 121 4.20 7.12 0.30
CA GLY A 121 4.31 5.83 1.00
C GLY A 121 4.31 4.64 0.03
N TYR A 122 5.25 3.72 0.23
CA TYR A 122 5.28 2.42 -0.44
C TYR A 122 5.73 1.33 0.54
N ALA A 123 5.51 0.06 0.20
CA ALA A 123 5.99 -1.07 0.98
C ALA A 123 7.25 -1.67 0.32
N GLU A 124 8.16 -2.19 1.14
CA GLU A 124 9.16 -3.16 0.69
C GLU A 124 8.78 -4.52 1.27
N ILE A 125 8.64 -5.51 0.40
CA ILE A 125 8.22 -6.87 0.73
C ILE A 125 9.39 -7.82 0.47
N PHE A 126 9.73 -8.68 1.43
CA PHE A 126 10.85 -9.59 1.30
C PHE A 126 10.43 -10.89 0.61
N LEU A 127 10.87 -11.07 -0.63
CA LEU A 127 10.53 -12.20 -1.51
C LEU A 127 11.82 -12.72 -2.15
N ASN A 128 11.95 -14.05 -2.27
CA ASN A 128 13.12 -14.71 -2.87
C ASN A 128 14.48 -14.15 -2.40
N GLY A 129 14.64 -13.93 -1.10
CA GLY A 129 15.91 -13.49 -0.50
C GLY A 129 16.22 -12.00 -0.67
N ARG A 130 15.30 -11.18 -1.21
CA ARG A 130 15.53 -9.74 -1.39
C ARG A 130 14.30 -8.90 -1.11
N TRP A 131 14.53 -7.60 -0.91
CA TRP A 131 13.46 -6.62 -0.79
C TRP A 131 12.99 -6.18 -2.17
N VAL A 132 11.68 -6.25 -2.39
CA VAL A 132 11.01 -5.78 -3.61
C VAL A 132 10.10 -4.62 -3.24
N LYS A 133 10.19 -3.50 -3.95
CA LYS A 133 9.32 -2.34 -3.73
C LYS A 133 7.93 -2.60 -4.30
N ALA A 134 6.90 -2.19 -3.58
CA ALA A 134 5.51 -2.34 -3.97
C ALA A 134 4.71 -1.07 -3.65
N THR A 135 4.18 -0.43 -4.69
CA THR A 135 3.45 0.84 -4.61
C THR A 135 1.97 0.63 -4.96
N PRO A 136 1.06 0.45 -3.99
CA PRO A 136 -0.34 0.11 -4.26
C PRO A 136 -1.24 1.34 -4.44
N ALA A 137 -0.68 2.53 -4.70
CA ALA A 137 -1.39 3.78 -4.45
C ALA A 137 -2.63 4.00 -5.33
N PHE A 138 -2.49 4.13 -6.66
CA PHE A 138 -3.64 4.34 -7.54
C PHE A 138 -4.33 3.02 -7.86
N ASP A 139 -5.63 2.96 -7.64
CA ASP A 139 -6.47 1.83 -8.07
C ASP A 139 -6.64 1.81 -9.60
N LEU A 140 -6.94 0.62 -10.14
CA LEU A 140 -7.12 0.42 -11.57
C LEU A 140 -8.20 1.32 -12.18
N GLU A 141 -9.32 1.52 -11.47
CA GLU A 141 -10.44 2.34 -11.95
C GLU A 141 -10.01 3.80 -12.15
N MET A 142 -9.28 4.37 -11.18
CA MET A 142 -8.69 5.70 -11.30
C MET A 142 -7.69 5.76 -12.45
N CYS A 143 -6.81 4.77 -12.58
CA CYS A 143 -5.80 4.72 -13.64
C CYS A 143 -6.46 4.77 -15.03
N GLN A 144 -7.49 3.94 -15.26
CA GLN A 144 -8.23 3.90 -16.51
C GLN A 144 -8.94 5.22 -16.83
N LYS A 145 -9.59 5.85 -15.84
CA LYS A 145 -10.29 7.13 -16.04
C LYS A 145 -9.36 8.29 -16.36
N GLN A 146 -8.14 8.27 -15.82
CA GLN A 146 -7.17 9.36 -15.94
C GLN A 146 -6.09 9.10 -17.00
N GLY A 147 -6.14 7.96 -17.69
CA GLY A 147 -5.11 7.57 -18.67
C GLY A 147 -3.73 7.34 -18.04
N ILE A 148 -3.67 6.97 -16.76
CA ILE A 148 -2.44 6.67 -16.02
C ILE A 148 -2.11 5.19 -16.21
N ILE A 149 -0.83 4.87 -16.45
CA ILE A 149 -0.36 3.48 -16.49
C ILE A 149 -0.42 2.90 -15.06
N PRO A 150 -1.20 1.84 -14.82
CA PRO A 150 -1.29 1.24 -13.49
C PRO A 150 0.03 0.59 -13.09
N VAL A 151 0.33 0.64 -11.79
CA VAL A 151 1.47 -0.09 -11.22
C VAL A 151 1.11 -1.56 -11.12
N GLU A 152 1.88 -2.40 -11.79
CA GLU A 152 1.77 -3.87 -11.75
C GLU A 152 2.80 -4.47 -10.80
N PHE A 153 2.47 -5.61 -10.19
CA PHE A 153 3.35 -6.32 -9.26
C PHE A 153 3.43 -7.81 -9.62
N ASP A 154 4.64 -8.25 -9.96
CA ASP A 154 4.96 -9.65 -10.28
C ASP A 154 5.62 -10.38 -9.09
N GLY A 155 5.93 -9.68 -8.00
CA GLY A 155 6.65 -10.20 -6.83
C GLY A 155 8.15 -10.42 -7.05
N LEU A 156 8.65 -10.07 -8.23
CA LEU A 156 10.05 -10.17 -8.61
C LEU A 156 10.61 -8.76 -8.80
N ASN A 157 10.06 -7.95 -9.69
CA ASN A 157 10.57 -6.63 -9.98
C ASN A 157 9.93 -5.57 -9.06
N ASP A 158 10.66 -4.47 -8.86
CA ASP A 158 10.10 -3.36 -8.10
C ASP A 158 8.89 -2.77 -8.83
N ALA A 159 7.76 -2.70 -8.14
CA ALA A 159 6.53 -2.05 -8.59
C ALA A 159 6.50 -0.58 -8.16
N LYS A 160 6.88 0.31 -9.10
CA LYS A 160 6.97 1.76 -8.94
C LYS A 160 6.19 2.46 -10.05
N PHE A 161 5.89 3.75 -9.86
CA PHE A 161 5.41 4.61 -10.94
C PHE A 161 6.46 4.76 -12.04
N HIS A 162 5.96 4.92 -13.27
CA HIS A 162 6.73 5.18 -14.49
C HIS A 162 7.11 6.66 -14.63
#